data_AF-A0A5C9CMB9-F1
#
_entry.id   AF-A0A5C9CMB9-F1
#
_cell.length_a   1.000
_cell.length_b   1.000
_cell.length_c   1.000
_cell.angle_alpha   90.00
_cell.angle_beta   90.00
_cell.angle_gamma   90.00
#
_symmetry.space_group_name_H-M   'P 1'
#
loop_
_entity.id
_entity.type
_entity.pdbx_description
1 polymer ?
#
loop_
_entity_poly.entity_id
_entity_poly.type
_entity_poly.pdbx_seq_one_letter_code
_entity_poly.pdbx_strand_id
1 'polypeptide(L)'
;MPFSPSTKLRLSQIAKMGCVVAALTAGFVTHTLAQETPKARLTLAEQMIQDMRDGKLAPPGADDHVVQELIIKRNIPITYKYINILMNTPNAFGPGVACTTCHNSQDPSKSYRGLDLSTCKGIIEGSTEKPKRALFVAGKDPKRDILIRRLRNNRMPLGQSFDNPTYTPNHMLVKNWIDDGAKNDDNFNKNVLPLFKTPNAFGPETPACTSCHMSNQEPPSFHELNLSTHAGILLGADSVAKGVDKATKVIVPGNSSLSFVWQHLAEDRMPPGISPSEPRDHPNTTILSAWIKQGAKCD
;
A
#
# COMPACT_ATOMS: atom_id res chain seq x y z
N MET A 1 3.16 39.61 48.51
CA MET A 1 2.59 40.96 48.52
C MET A 1 1.37 40.99 47.60
N PRO A 2 0.15 40.92 48.16
CA PRO A 2 -1.09 41.00 47.40
C PRO A 2 -1.83 42.31 47.69
N PHE A 3 -2.50 42.90 46.71
CA PHE A 3 -3.64 43.79 46.96
C PHE A 3 -4.68 43.64 45.84
N SER A 4 -5.76 42.93 46.20
CA SER A 4 -7.16 43.28 45.86
C SER A 4 -7.47 44.66 46.51
N PRO A 5 -8.53 45.46 46.17
CA PRO A 5 -9.87 44.96 45.82
C PRO A 5 -10.82 45.86 44.97
N SER A 6 -12.01 45.29 44.75
CA SER A 6 -13.35 45.92 44.86
C SER A 6 -13.94 46.76 43.71
N THR A 7 -14.90 46.13 43.03
CA THR A 7 -16.34 46.49 42.99
C THR A 7 -16.74 47.98 42.91
N LYS A 8 -17.51 48.34 41.88
CA LYS A 8 -18.81 49.05 42.01
C LYS A 8 -19.59 49.08 40.69
N LEU A 9 -20.74 48.41 40.71
CA LEU A 9 -21.90 48.72 39.87
C LEU A 9 -22.39 50.15 40.17
N ARG A 10 -22.79 50.88 39.13
CA ARG A 10 -23.88 51.87 39.21
C ARG A 10 -24.72 51.86 37.93
N LEU A 11 -25.98 51.47 38.12
CA LEU A 11 -27.10 51.95 37.32
C LEU A 11 -27.20 53.48 37.46
N SER A 12 -27.48 54.18 36.36
CA SER A 12 -28.69 55.03 36.27
C SER A 12 -28.80 55.69 34.89
N GLN A 13 -30.01 55.57 34.35
CA GLN A 13 -30.61 56.25 33.22
C GLN A 13 -30.24 57.73 33.05
N ILE A 14 -30.27 58.24 31.82
CA ILE A 14 -31.03 59.45 31.42
C ILE A 14 -31.31 59.34 29.91
N ALA A 15 -32.60 59.41 29.58
CA ALA A 15 -33.12 59.54 28.24
C ALA A 15 -32.89 60.96 27.69
N LYS A 16 -32.55 61.09 26.42
CA LYS A 16 -32.91 62.26 25.61
C LYS A 16 -33.38 61.82 24.23
N MET A 17 -34.66 62.05 24.01
CA MET A 17 -35.34 62.12 22.72
C MET A 17 -34.64 63.12 21.79
N GLY A 18 -34.55 62.75 20.52
CA GLY A 18 -34.24 63.64 19.41
C GLY A 18 -34.74 63.01 18.11
N CYS A 19 -35.98 63.32 17.74
CA CYS A 19 -36.55 63.00 16.44
C CYS A 19 -35.78 63.73 15.32
N VAL A 20 -35.34 62.97 14.31
CA VAL A 20 -35.19 63.50 12.95
C VAL A 20 -35.83 62.52 11.98
N VAL A 21 -36.66 63.08 11.12
CA VAL A 21 -37.59 62.43 10.18
C VAL A 21 -36.87 62.02 8.89
N ALA A 22 -37.19 60.79 8.46
CA ALA A 22 -37.27 60.23 7.12
C ALA A 22 -36.37 60.71 5.97
N ALA A 23 -35.67 59.75 5.36
CA ALA A 23 -35.65 59.58 3.90
C ALA A 23 -35.51 58.08 3.57
N LEU A 24 -36.62 57.46 3.18
CA LEU A 24 -36.70 56.12 2.62
C LEU A 24 -36.29 56.17 1.15
N THR A 25 -35.14 55.61 0.81
CA THR A 25 -34.82 55.20 -0.57
C THR A 25 -34.68 53.68 -0.58
N ALA A 26 -35.77 53.01 -0.98
CA ALA A 26 -35.80 51.57 -1.21
C ALA A 26 -35.05 51.25 -2.52
N GLY A 27 -33.76 50.92 -2.40
CA GLY A 27 -33.01 50.23 -3.46
C GLY A 27 -33.36 48.76 -3.44
N PHE A 28 -34.22 48.31 -4.36
CA PHE A 28 -34.43 46.89 -4.64
C PHE A 28 -33.15 46.31 -5.26
N VAL A 29 -32.29 45.73 -4.42
CA VAL A 29 -31.25 44.80 -4.90
C VAL A 29 -31.93 43.45 -5.04
N THR A 30 -32.32 43.11 -6.27
CA THR A 30 -32.65 41.74 -6.63
C THR A 30 -31.39 40.89 -6.49
N HIS A 31 -31.20 40.25 -5.34
CA HIS A 31 -30.37 39.05 -5.26
C HIS A 31 -31.10 37.94 -6.00
N THR A 32 -30.80 37.83 -7.30
CA THR A 32 -30.96 36.56 -8.00
C THR A 32 -30.05 35.55 -7.32
N LEU A 33 -30.61 34.78 -6.40
CA LEU A 33 -30.07 33.47 -6.05
C LEU A 33 -30.12 32.64 -7.32
N ALA A 34 -29.04 32.70 -8.12
CA ALA A 34 -28.76 31.69 -9.12
C ALA A 34 -28.68 30.37 -8.37
N GLN A 35 -29.78 29.64 -8.41
CA GLN A 35 -29.87 28.27 -7.96
C GLN A 35 -28.93 27.49 -8.87
N GLU A 36 -27.68 27.26 -8.43
CA GLU A 36 -26.75 26.41 -9.14
C GLU A 36 -27.38 25.02 -9.25
N THR A 37 -27.96 24.74 -10.42
CA THR A 37 -28.34 23.38 -10.79
C THR A 37 -27.08 22.54 -10.68
N PRO A 38 -27.11 21.39 -9.97
CA PRO A 38 -25.96 20.51 -9.93
C PRO A 38 -25.63 20.13 -11.37
N LYS A 39 -24.45 20.54 -11.86
CA LYS A 39 -23.98 20.18 -13.20
C LYS A 39 -24.16 18.66 -13.35
N ALA A 40 -24.96 18.27 -14.34
CA ALA A 40 -25.20 16.85 -14.63
C ALA A 40 -23.84 16.14 -14.73
N ARG A 41 -23.67 15.07 -13.96
CA ARG A 41 -22.41 14.32 -13.93
C ARG A 41 -22.22 13.72 -15.32
N LEU A 42 -21.15 14.10 -16.00
CA LEU A 42 -20.81 13.57 -17.32
C LEU A 42 -20.80 12.03 -17.28
N THR A 43 -21.32 11.40 -18.32
CA THR A 43 -21.15 9.96 -18.57
C THR A 43 -19.66 9.61 -18.72
N LEU A 44 -19.31 8.34 -18.58
CA LEU A 44 -17.92 7.89 -18.75
C LEU A 44 -17.36 8.23 -20.14
N ALA A 45 -18.19 8.13 -21.19
CA ALA A 45 -17.82 8.48 -22.56
C ALA A 45 -17.55 9.98 -22.70
N GLU A 46 -18.41 10.84 -22.13
CA GLU A 46 -18.21 12.29 -22.15
C GLU A 46 -16.95 12.70 -21.37
N GLN A 47 -16.69 12.07 -20.22
CA GLN A 47 -15.45 12.29 -19.46
C GLN A 47 -14.21 11.90 -20.26
N MET A 48 -14.25 10.78 -21.00
CA MET A 48 -13.14 10.36 -21.87
C MET A 48 -12.92 11.36 -23.01
N ILE A 49 -13.97 11.77 -23.71
CA ILE A 49 -13.87 12.74 -24.80
C ILE A 49 -13.31 14.08 -24.29
N GLN A 50 -13.74 14.52 -23.10
CA GLN A 50 -13.23 15.74 -22.48
C GLN A 50 -11.73 15.61 -22.15
N ASP A 51 -11.30 14.50 -21.54
CA ASP A 51 -9.88 14.30 -21.21
C ASP A 51 -8.99 14.20 -22.47
N MET A 52 -9.51 13.63 -23.56
CA MET A 52 -8.81 13.62 -24.86
C MET A 52 -8.64 15.05 -25.41
N ARG A 53 -9.70 15.87 -25.36
CA ARG A 53 -9.66 17.27 -25.81
C ARG A 53 -8.71 18.11 -24.96
N ASP A 54 -8.70 17.87 -23.66
CA ASP A 54 -7.87 18.60 -22.70
C ASP A 54 -6.42 18.10 -22.66
N GLY A 55 -6.06 17.06 -23.42
CA GLY A 55 -4.72 16.45 -23.37
C GLY A 55 -4.37 15.84 -22.00
N LYS A 56 -5.38 15.40 -21.24
CA LYS A 56 -5.24 14.87 -19.87
C LYS A 56 -4.99 13.36 -19.82
N LEU A 57 -5.09 12.67 -20.95
CA LEU A 57 -4.67 11.29 -21.04
C LEU A 57 -3.15 11.22 -21.00
N ALA A 58 -2.62 10.37 -20.12
CA ALA A 58 -1.19 10.11 -20.10
C ALA A 58 -0.75 9.52 -21.45
N PRO A 59 0.52 9.72 -21.86
CA PRO A 59 1.02 9.06 -23.05
C PRO A 59 1.00 7.53 -22.88
N PRO A 60 0.78 6.76 -23.97
CA PRO A 60 0.86 5.31 -23.93
C PRO A 60 2.31 4.88 -23.61
N GLY A 61 2.49 3.81 -22.83
CA GLY A 61 3.83 3.29 -22.55
C GLY A 61 3.97 2.30 -21.39
N ALA A 62 3.00 2.22 -20.48
CA ALA A 62 2.97 1.20 -19.42
C ALA A 62 1.99 0.06 -19.79
N ASP A 63 2.31 -1.18 -19.39
CA ASP A 63 1.48 -2.36 -19.66
C ASP A 63 0.06 -2.26 -19.09
N ASP A 64 -0.13 -1.46 -18.03
CA ASP A 64 -1.42 -1.22 -17.39
C ASP A 64 -2.05 0.14 -17.76
N HIS A 65 -1.54 0.84 -18.77
CA HIS A 65 -1.99 2.19 -19.16
C HIS A 65 -3.51 2.28 -19.36
N VAL A 66 -4.09 1.35 -20.14
CA VAL A 66 -5.55 1.32 -20.39
C VAL A 66 -6.33 1.13 -19.09
N VAL A 67 -5.85 0.26 -18.21
CA VAL A 67 -6.48 0.04 -16.90
C VAL A 67 -6.42 1.30 -16.06
N GLN A 68 -5.26 1.97 -15.98
CA GLN A 68 -5.12 3.20 -15.22
C GLN A 68 -6.04 4.31 -15.72
N GLU A 69 -6.00 4.60 -17.03
CA GLU A 69 -6.72 5.73 -17.62
C GLU A 69 -8.23 5.51 -17.68
N LEU A 70 -8.68 4.33 -18.09
CA LEU A 70 -10.09 4.09 -18.40
C LEU A 70 -10.85 3.44 -17.25
N ILE A 71 -10.20 2.66 -16.38
CA ILE A 71 -10.85 1.93 -15.29
C ILE A 71 -10.61 2.64 -13.95
N ILE A 72 -9.34 2.84 -13.58
CA ILE A 72 -8.96 3.32 -12.26
C ILE A 72 -9.31 4.81 -12.07
N LYS A 73 -8.86 5.69 -12.97
CA LYS A 73 -9.17 7.13 -12.90
C LYS A 73 -10.68 7.43 -12.91
N ARG A 74 -11.45 6.53 -13.53
CA ARG A 74 -12.92 6.65 -13.65
C ARG A 74 -13.68 5.96 -12.52
N ASN A 75 -12.98 5.27 -11.63
CA ASN A 75 -13.56 4.48 -10.55
C ASN A 75 -14.70 3.56 -11.05
N ILE A 76 -14.47 2.86 -12.16
CA ILE A 76 -15.43 1.87 -12.68
C ILE A 76 -15.61 0.78 -11.62
N PRO A 77 -16.85 0.44 -11.22
CA PRO A 77 -17.10 -0.64 -10.27
C PRO A 77 -16.56 -1.97 -10.78
N ILE A 78 -15.70 -2.61 -10.00
CA ILE A 78 -15.18 -3.95 -10.28
C ILE A 78 -16.08 -4.96 -9.57
N THR A 79 -16.63 -5.92 -10.32
CA THR A 79 -17.53 -6.93 -9.77
C THR A 79 -16.78 -8.12 -9.20
N TYR A 80 -17.35 -8.80 -8.21
CA TYR A 80 -16.75 -10.02 -7.69
C TYR A 80 -16.71 -11.12 -8.75
N LYS A 81 -17.65 -11.14 -9.70
CA LYS A 81 -17.61 -12.07 -10.85
C LYS A 81 -16.25 -12.04 -11.57
N TYR A 82 -15.71 -10.85 -11.82
CA TYR A 82 -14.39 -10.74 -12.47
C TYR A 82 -13.26 -11.21 -11.55
N ILE A 83 -13.30 -10.85 -10.27
CA ILE A 83 -12.31 -11.30 -9.28
C ILE A 83 -12.31 -12.82 -9.14
N ASN A 84 -13.48 -13.45 -9.15
CA ASN A 84 -13.61 -14.89 -9.11
C ASN A 84 -12.97 -15.56 -10.33
N ILE A 85 -13.14 -14.98 -11.53
CA ILE A 85 -12.47 -15.45 -12.75
C ILE A 85 -10.95 -15.38 -12.55
N LEU A 86 -10.41 -14.26 -12.06
CA LEU A 86 -8.97 -14.12 -11.83
C LEU A 86 -8.42 -15.20 -10.89
N MET A 87 -9.12 -15.50 -9.78
CA MET A 87 -8.65 -16.51 -8.82
C MET A 87 -8.66 -17.94 -9.38
N ASN A 88 -9.55 -18.22 -10.34
CA ASN A 88 -9.72 -19.54 -10.95
C ASN A 88 -9.00 -19.71 -12.30
N THR A 89 -8.31 -18.68 -12.79
CA THR A 89 -7.68 -18.70 -14.11
C THR A 89 -6.16 -18.85 -13.96
N PRO A 90 -5.54 -19.90 -14.53
CA PRO A 90 -4.08 -19.97 -14.64
C PRO A 90 -3.53 -18.74 -15.36
N ASN A 91 -2.33 -18.32 -14.98
CA ASN A 91 -1.65 -17.15 -15.55
C ASN A 91 -2.31 -15.77 -15.30
N ALA A 92 -3.37 -15.69 -14.46
CA ALA A 92 -4.11 -14.43 -14.27
C ALA A 92 -3.28 -13.26 -13.72
N PHE A 93 -2.20 -13.54 -13.00
CA PHE A 93 -1.31 -12.54 -12.40
C PHE A 93 0.15 -12.72 -12.82
N GLY A 94 0.37 -13.39 -13.95
CA GLY A 94 1.68 -13.90 -14.41
C GLY A 94 1.72 -15.43 -14.43
N PRO A 95 2.70 -16.05 -15.11
CA PRO A 95 2.74 -17.49 -15.37
C PRO A 95 2.60 -18.36 -14.12
N GLY A 96 1.71 -19.35 -14.17
CA GLY A 96 1.51 -20.36 -13.14
C GLY A 96 0.07 -20.85 -13.00
N VAL A 97 -0.16 -21.74 -12.02
CA VAL A 97 -1.47 -22.35 -11.77
C VAL A 97 -2.49 -21.34 -11.22
N ALA A 98 -3.78 -21.65 -11.38
CA ALA A 98 -4.84 -20.89 -10.74
C ALA A 98 -4.69 -20.90 -9.20
N CYS A 99 -5.05 -19.79 -8.56
CA CYS A 99 -4.93 -19.64 -7.11
C CYS A 99 -5.76 -20.70 -6.37
N THR A 100 -6.97 -20.96 -6.86
CA THR A 100 -7.93 -21.92 -6.28
C THR A 100 -7.49 -23.37 -6.38
N THR A 101 -6.46 -23.70 -7.16
CA THR A 101 -5.88 -25.05 -7.11
C THR A 101 -5.30 -25.36 -5.73
N CYS A 102 -4.68 -24.37 -5.08
CA CYS A 102 -4.05 -24.50 -3.77
C CYS A 102 -4.89 -23.86 -2.63
N HIS A 103 -5.74 -22.90 -2.98
CA HIS A 103 -6.47 -22.04 -2.07
C HIS A 103 -7.99 -22.07 -2.32
N ASN A 104 -8.68 -23.14 -1.92
CA ASN A 104 -10.11 -23.36 -2.20
C ASN A 104 -10.95 -23.79 -0.99
N SER A 105 -10.37 -23.77 0.21
CA SER A 105 -11.07 -24.23 1.40
C SER A 105 -10.52 -23.57 2.65
N GLN A 106 -11.38 -23.42 3.66
CA GLN A 106 -10.95 -23.01 5.00
C GLN A 106 -10.44 -24.19 5.85
N ASP A 107 -10.48 -25.41 5.30
CA ASP A 107 -9.88 -26.62 5.89
C ASP A 107 -8.37 -26.67 5.58
N PRO A 108 -7.49 -26.49 6.60
CA PRO A 108 -6.05 -26.46 6.37
C PRO A 108 -5.46 -27.81 5.94
N SER A 109 -6.21 -28.91 6.03
CA SER A 109 -5.78 -30.21 5.50
C SER A 109 -5.95 -30.33 3.97
N LYS A 110 -6.75 -29.43 3.37
CA LYS A 110 -7.08 -29.43 1.93
C LYS A 110 -6.58 -28.20 1.19
N SER A 111 -6.27 -27.15 1.94
CA SER A 111 -5.86 -25.88 1.37
C SER A 111 -4.78 -25.22 2.21
N TYR A 112 -3.70 -24.79 1.55
CA TYR A 112 -2.59 -24.14 2.23
C TYR A 112 -3.09 -22.92 3.01
N ARG A 113 -2.70 -22.85 4.29
CA ARG A 113 -3.10 -21.80 5.23
C ARG A 113 -4.60 -21.78 5.58
N GLY A 114 -5.37 -22.81 5.20
CA GLY A 114 -6.82 -22.78 5.27
C GLY A 114 -7.39 -21.54 4.56
N LEU A 115 -6.78 -21.17 3.43
CA LEU A 115 -7.13 -19.98 2.68
C LEU A 115 -8.06 -20.37 1.53
N ASP A 116 -9.28 -19.83 1.53
CA ASP A 116 -10.22 -20.02 0.43
C ASP A 116 -10.25 -18.77 -0.48
N LEU A 117 -9.70 -18.87 -1.69
CA LEU A 117 -9.78 -17.83 -2.72
C LEU A 117 -10.89 -18.09 -3.75
N SER A 118 -11.68 -19.14 -3.57
CA SER A 118 -12.76 -19.52 -4.50
C SER A 118 -14.09 -18.83 -4.21
N THR A 119 -14.25 -18.24 -3.03
CA THR A 119 -15.45 -17.52 -2.62
C THR A 119 -15.13 -16.10 -2.17
N CYS A 120 -16.03 -15.13 -2.39
CA CYS A 120 -15.83 -13.76 -1.93
C CYS A 120 -15.62 -13.69 -0.40
N LYS A 121 -16.44 -14.44 0.35
CA LYS A 121 -16.33 -14.55 1.81
C LYS A 121 -14.99 -15.16 2.22
N GLY A 122 -14.51 -16.20 1.53
CA GLY A 122 -13.22 -16.81 1.77
C GLY A 122 -12.07 -15.82 1.58
N ILE A 123 -12.08 -15.07 0.48
CA ILE A 123 -11.07 -14.05 0.16
C ILE A 123 -11.01 -12.98 1.27
N ILE A 124 -12.16 -12.53 1.75
CA ILE A 124 -12.27 -11.52 2.82
C ILE A 124 -11.81 -12.09 4.17
N GLU A 125 -12.19 -13.32 4.51
CA GLU A 125 -11.81 -13.99 5.76
C GLU A 125 -10.28 -14.20 5.84
N GLY A 126 -9.66 -14.52 4.70
CA GLY A 126 -8.24 -14.76 4.59
C GLY A 126 -7.80 -16.14 5.12
N SER A 127 -6.58 -16.21 5.66
CA SER A 127 -6.02 -17.46 6.18
C SER A 127 -6.64 -17.82 7.53
N THR A 128 -7.21 -19.01 7.66
CA THR A 128 -7.84 -19.50 8.90
C THR A 128 -6.89 -20.33 9.77
N GLU A 129 -5.87 -20.95 9.18
CA GLU A 129 -4.85 -21.68 9.92
C GLU A 129 -4.04 -20.73 10.82
N LYS A 130 -3.70 -21.15 12.04
CA LYS A 130 -2.92 -20.30 12.97
C LYS A 130 -1.55 -19.93 12.37
N PRO A 131 -1.06 -18.69 12.54
CA PRO A 131 -1.83 -17.53 12.99
C PRO A 131 -2.87 -17.11 11.92
N LYS A 132 -4.13 -17.00 12.36
CA LYS A 132 -5.25 -16.54 11.53
C LYS A 132 -5.04 -15.07 11.18
N ARG A 133 -5.25 -14.69 9.92
CA ARG A 133 -5.06 -13.31 9.46
C ARG A 133 -5.81 -13.03 8.16
N ALA A 134 -6.42 -11.85 8.10
CA ALA A 134 -6.94 -11.30 6.86
C ALA A 134 -5.79 -11.02 5.88
N LEU A 135 -6.07 -11.14 4.58
CA LEU A 135 -5.06 -10.84 3.56
C LEU A 135 -5.02 -9.36 3.16
N PHE A 136 -6.07 -8.61 3.46
CA PHE A 136 -6.22 -7.18 3.22
C PHE A 136 -7.33 -6.58 4.09
N VAL A 137 -7.47 -5.25 4.07
CA VAL A 137 -8.60 -4.55 4.68
C VAL A 137 -9.49 -3.92 3.60
N ALA A 138 -10.75 -4.36 3.52
CA ALA A 138 -11.72 -3.83 2.58
C ALA A 138 -11.88 -2.30 2.70
N GLY A 139 -11.94 -1.60 1.57
CA GLY A 139 -12.07 -0.14 1.51
C GLY A 139 -10.76 0.63 1.74
N LYS A 140 -9.64 -0.06 1.99
CA LYS A 140 -8.31 0.56 2.15
C LYS A 140 -7.40 0.25 0.97
N ASP A 141 -6.31 1.00 0.86
CA ASP A 141 -5.28 0.71 -0.14
C ASP A 141 -4.52 -0.58 0.22
N PRO A 142 -4.66 -1.66 -0.58
CA PRO A 142 -4.06 -2.94 -0.26
C PRO A 142 -2.61 -3.04 -0.73
N LYS A 143 -1.99 -1.98 -1.27
CA LYS A 143 -0.62 -2.03 -1.82
C LYS A 143 0.41 -2.66 -0.88
N ARG A 144 0.20 -2.53 0.43
CA ARG A 144 1.06 -3.10 1.48
C ARG A 144 0.43 -4.30 2.20
N ASP A 145 -0.75 -4.74 1.82
CA ASP A 145 -1.44 -5.88 2.43
C ASP A 145 -0.92 -7.21 1.86
N ILE A 146 -1.10 -8.31 2.61
CA ILE A 146 -0.50 -9.62 2.32
C ILE A 146 -0.84 -10.09 0.91
N LEU A 147 -2.09 -9.95 0.47
CA LEU A 147 -2.51 -10.43 -0.86
C LEU A 147 -1.70 -9.77 -1.97
N ILE A 148 -1.55 -8.45 -1.93
CA ILE A 148 -0.86 -7.70 -2.97
C ILE A 148 0.66 -7.86 -2.85
N ARG A 149 1.21 -7.94 -1.63
CA ARG A 149 2.63 -8.26 -1.46
C ARG A 149 2.98 -9.61 -2.07
N ARG A 150 2.16 -10.63 -1.82
CA ARG A 150 2.35 -11.97 -2.41
C ARG A 150 2.29 -11.96 -3.93
N LEU A 151 1.54 -11.06 -4.58
CA LEU A 151 1.51 -10.96 -6.04
C LEU A 151 2.65 -10.11 -6.62
N ARG A 152 3.13 -9.10 -5.89
CA ARG A 152 4.06 -8.08 -6.43
C ARG A 152 5.50 -8.19 -5.96
N ASN A 153 5.74 -8.73 -4.77
CA ASN A 153 7.05 -8.70 -4.15
C ASN A 153 7.77 -10.02 -4.41
N ASN A 154 8.89 -9.94 -5.14
CA ASN A 154 9.80 -11.07 -5.27
C ASN A 154 10.46 -11.37 -3.92
N ARG A 155 10.56 -12.65 -3.57
CA ARG A 155 11.38 -13.08 -2.43
C ARG A 155 12.83 -12.66 -2.64
N MET A 156 13.51 -12.33 -1.54
CA MET A 156 14.93 -11.99 -1.51
C MET A 156 15.72 -13.08 -0.75
N PRO A 157 16.98 -13.38 -1.17
CA PRO A 157 17.67 -12.83 -2.35
C PRO A 157 16.96 -13.16 -3.67
N LEU A 158 17.04 -12.23 -4.63
CA LEU A 158 16.28 -12.32 -5.88
C LEU A 158 16.60 -13.62 -6.64
N GLY A 159 15.56 -14.34 -7.07
CA GLY A 159 15.72 -15.61 -7.82
C GLY A 159 15.82 -16.84 -6.93
N GLN A 160 15.74 -16.70 -5.60
CA GLN A 160 15.68 -17.84 -4.69
C GLN A 160 14.43 -18.70 -4.93
N SER A 161 14.61 -20.02 -4.95
CA SER A 161 13.52 -20.98 -5.12
C SER A 161 12.62 -21.08 -3.88
N PHE A 162 11.33 -21.35 -4.10
CA PHE A 162 10.28 -21.35 -3.07
C PHE A 162 10.39 -22.50 -2.07
N ASP A 163 11.09 -23.56 -2.42
CA ASP A 163 11.35 -24.74 -1.58
C ASP A 163 12.44 -24.47 -0.52
N ASN A 164 13.17 -23.36 -0.62
CA ASN A 164 14.11 -22.95 0.41
C ASN A 164 13.37 -22.49 1.68
N PRO A 165 13.77 -22.96 2.89
CA PRO A 165 13.10 -22.58 4.13
C PRO A 165 13.17 -21.08 4.44
N THR A 166 12.06 -20.50 4.90
CA THR A 166 11.93 -19.07 5.28
C THR A 166 12.07 -18.79 6.78
N TYR A 167 12.31 -19.84 7.58
CA TYR A 167 12.43 -19.79 9.05
C TYR A 167 13.71 -20.49 9.54
N THR A 168 14.84 -20.26 8.87
CA THR A 168 16.15 -20.73 9.34
C THR A 168 16.68 -19.86 10.49
N PRO A 169 17.73 -20.29 11.21
CA PRO A 169 18.36 -19.44 12.24
C PRO A 169 18.72 -18.03 11.74
N ASN A 170 19.23 -17.90 10.51
CA ASN A 170 19.59 -16.60 9.92
C ASN A 170 18.36 -15.71 9.67
N HIS A 171 17.26 -16.29 9.18
CA HIS A 171 16.00 -15.56 9.03
C HIS A 171 15.49 -15.05 10.39
N MET A 172 15.55 -15.92 11.40
CA MET A 172 15.09 -15.58 12.74
C MET A 172 15.99 -14.56 13.44
N LEU A 173 17.30 -14.54 13.18
CA LEU A 173 18.20 -13.48 13.66
C LEU A 173 17.78 -12.10 13.16
N VAL A 174 17.51 -11.98 11.85
CA VAL A 174 17.03 -10.71 11.27
C VAL A 174 15.67 -10.34 11.85
N LYS A 175 14.72 -11.29 11.90
CA LYS A 175 13.38 -11.06 12.44
C LYS A 175 13.43 -10.56 13.89
N ASN A 176 14.15 -11.26 14.75
CA ASN A 176 14.25 -10.94 16.18
C ASN A 176 14.95 -9.61 16.38
N TRP A 177 16.04 -9.32 15.66
CA TRP A 177 16.69 -8.02 15.71
C TRP A 177 15.73 -6.87 15.36
N ILE A 178 14.87 -7.04 14.35
CA ILE A 178 13.84 -6.05 14.02
C ILE A 178 12.86 -5.89 15.19
N ASP A 179 12.32 -6.99 15.70
CA ASP A 179 11.35 -6.99 16.79
C ASP A 179 11.92 -6.43 18.11
N ASP A 180 13.25 -6.56 18.33
CA ASP A 180 13.97 -5.99 19.47
C ASP A 180 14.31 -4.50 19.31
N GLY A 181 13.79 -3.86 18.27
CA GLY A 181 13.93 -2.42 18.02
C GLY A 181 15.06 -2.04 17.06
N ALA A 182 15.59 -3.00 16.30
CA ALA A 182 16.56 -2.77 15.24
C ALA A 182 17.79 -1.94 15.66
N LYS A 183 18.33 -2.21 16.85
CA LYS A 183 19.42 -1.43 17.47
C LYS A 183 20.76 -1.64 16.75
N ASN A 184 21.63 -0.63 16.79
CA ASN A 184 23.01 -0.74 16.32
C ASN A 184 23.93 -1.18 17.46
N ASP A 185 23.80 -2.44 17.87
CA ASP A 185 24.55 -3.02 18.97
C ASP A 185 25.52 -4.13 18.51
N ASP A 186 26.19 -4.76 19.47
CA ASP A 186 27.11 -5.86 19.21
C ASP A 186 26.43 -7.04 18.49
N ASN A 187 25.18 -7.35 18.85
CA ASN A 187 24.42 -8.41 18.21
C ASN A 187 24.17 -8.07 16.73
N PHE A 188 23.75 -6.85 16.43
CA PHE A 188 23.59 -6.41 15.05
C PHE A 188 24.90 -6.51 14.27
N ASN A 189 25.98 -5.94 14.79
CA ASN A 189 27.25 -5.84 14.06
C ASN A 189 27.92 -7.22 13.84
N LYS A 190 27.78 -8.14 14.80
CA LYS A 190 28.42 -9.46 14.75
C LYS A 190 27.56 -10.53 14.10
N ASN A 191 26.24 -10.48 14.27
CA ASN A 191 25.34 -11.60 13.91
C ASN A 191 24.34 -11.25 12.81
N VAL A 192 23.94 -9.99 12.64
CA VAL A 192 22.88 -9.60 11.69
C VAL A 192 23.47 -8.97 10.44
N LEU A 193 24.28 -7.92 10.58
CA LEU A 193 24.86 -7.19 9.45
C LEU A 193 25.68 -8.09 8.50
N PRO A 194 26.49 -9.05 8.99
CA PRO A 194 27.23 -9.95 8.09
C PRO A 194 26.31 -10.77 7.18
N LEU A 195 25.10 -11.12 7.61
CA LEU A 195 24.17 -11.92 6.79
C LEU A 195 23.80 -11.22 5.48
N PHE A 196 23.74 -9.89 5.45
CA PHE A 196 23.47 -9.14 4.22
C PHE A 196 24.66 -9.11 3.25
N LYS A 197 25.87 -9.41 3.74
CA LYS A 197 27.13 -9.36 2.99
C LYS A 197 27.65 -10.75 2.61
N THR A 198 27.08 -11.81 3.18
CA THR A 198 27.53 -13.17 2.99
C THR A 198 26.66 -13.88 1.94
N PRO A 199 27.25 -14.37 0.83
CA PRO A 199 26.55 -15.26 -0.09
C PRO A 199 26.03 -16.49 0.65
N ASN A 200 24.92 -17.04 0.17
CA ASN A 200 24.26 -18.21 0.74
C ASN A 200 23.68 -18.05 2.16
N ALA A 201 23.68 -16.85 2.74
CA ALA A 201 23.17 -16.65 4.11
C ALA A 201 21.69 -17.02 4.28
N PHE A 202 20.89 -16.88 3.22
CA PHE A 202 19.45 -17.15 3.25
C PHE A 202 19.02 -18.31 2.36
N GLY A 203 19.97 -19.02 1.73
CA GLY A 203 19.72 -20.24 0.95
C GLY A 203 20.87 -20.55 0.00
N PRO A 204 20.98 -21.79 -0.50
CA PRO A 204 22.06 -22.22 -1.38
C PRO A 204 22.10 -21.41 -2.68
N GLU A 205 23.32 -21.22 -3.20
CA GLU A 205 23.62 -20.56 -4.48
C GLU A 205 23.02 -19.15 -4.64
N THR A 206 22.82 -18.44 -3.52
CA THR A 206 22.27 -17.09 -3.53
C THR A 206 23.35 -16.02 -3.34
N PRO A 207 23.25 -14.88 -4.05
CA PRO A 207 24.19 -13.79 -3.87
C PRO A 207 23.98 -13.12 -2.49
N ALA A 208 25.03 -12.45 -2.00
CA ALA A 208 24.89 -11.54 -0.88
C ALA A 208 23.93 -10.39 -1.23
N CYS A 209 23.12 -9.92 -0.28
CA CYS A 209 22.19 -8.81 -0.51
C CYS A 209 22.91 -7.54 -1.00
N THR A 210 24.12 -7.29 -0.49
CA THR A 210 24.95 -6.15 -0.89
C THR A 210 25.55 -6.27 -2.29
N SER A 211 25.34 -7.36 -3.04
CA SER A 211 25.69 -7.37 -4.47
C SER A 211 24.80 -6.46 -5.31
N CYS A 212 23.58 -6.18 -4.82
CA CYS A 212 22.58 -5.37 -5.49
C CYS A 212 22.16 -4.13 -4.66
N HIS A 213 22.43 -4.14 -3.35
CA HIS A 213 22.01 -3.10 -2.41
C HIS A 213 23.19 -2.57 -1.58
N MET A 214 24.04 -1.75 -2.19
CA MET A 214 25.34 -1.33 -1.63
C MET A 214 25.48 0.17 -1.39
N SER A 215 24.57 0.99 -1.91
CA SER A 215 24.63 2.45 -1.88
C SER A 215 23.23 3.05 -2.01
N ASN A 216 23.11 4.35 -1.73
CA ASN A 216 21.85 5.10 -1.89
C ASN A 216 21.75 5.80 -3.25
N GLN A 217 22.37 5.24 -4.29
CA GLN A 217 22.36 5.80 -5.64
C GLN A 217 21.96 4.71 -6.64
N GLU A 218 21.07 5.07 -7.56
CA GLU A 218 20.70 4.27 -8.71
C GLU A 218 21.21 4.94 -10.00
N PRO A 219 21.91 4.22 -10.89
CA PRO A 219 22.62 2.94 -10.69
C PRO A 219 23.86 3.09 -9.78
N PRO A 220 24.41 2.01 -9.16
CA PRO A 220 24.13 0.60 -9.41
C PRO A 220 23.21 -0.08 -8.38
N SER A 221 22.82 0.59 -7.30
CA SER A 221 22.01 -0.04 -6.25
C SER A 221 20.53 0.04 -6.56
N PHE A 222 19.88 -1.12 -6.68
CA PHE A 222 18.46 -1.19 -6.96
C PHE A 222 17.65 -0.51 -5.86
N HIS A 223 16.70 0.34 -6.28
CA HIS A 223 15.87 1.14 -5.38
C HIS A 223 16.67 1.98 -4.39
N GLU A 224 17.91 2.36 -4.73
CA GLU A 224 18.77 3.20 -3.88
C GLU A 224 18.89 2.66 -2.43
N LEU A 225 18.78 1.34 -2.28
CA LEU A 225 18.81 0.68 -0.98
C LEU A 225 20.25 0.29 -0.63
N ASN A 226 20.66 0.62 0.59
CA ASN A 226 21.98 0.28 1.10
C ASN A 226 21.89 -0.67 2.30
N LEU A 227 22.26 -1.93 2.12
CA LEU A 227 22.26 -2.94 3.18
C LEU A 227 23.65 -3.17 3.81
N SER A 228 24.62 -2.30 3.52
CA SER A 228 26.02 -2.47 3.97
C SER A 228 26.30 -1.90 5.37
N THR A 229 25.42 -1.04 5.89
CA THR A 229 25.54 -0.40 7.21
C THR A 229 24.20 -0.29 7.90
N HIS A 230 24.20 -0.16 9.23
CA HIS A 230 22.98 0.07 10.02
C HIS A 230 22.19 1.30 9.54
N ALA A 231 22.90 2.43 9.36
CA ALA A 231 22.31 3.68 8.90
C ALA A 231 21.68 3.54 7.51
N GLY A 232 22.34 2.85 6.57
CA GLY A 232 21.78 2.58 5.25
C GLY A 232 20.49 1.76 5.30
N ILE A 233 20.48 0.72 6.14
CA ILE A 233 19.31 -0.15 6.32
C ILE A 233 18.11 0.63 6.88
N LEU A 234 18.33 1.49 7.89
CA LEU A 234 17.26 2.29 8.51
C LEU A 234 16.85 3.51 7.68
N LEU A 235 17.73 4.02 6.80
CA LEU A 235 17.38 5.03 5.82
C LEU A 235 16.27 4.50 4.90
N GLY A 236 16.48 3.31 4.35
CA GLY A 236 15.55 2.61 3.47
C GLY A 236 15.87 2.79 1.99
N ALA A 237 14.84 2.67 1.15
CA ALA A 237 14.92 2.70 -0.30
C ALA A 237 14.34 4.00 -0.88
N ASP A 238 14.64 4.29 -2.15
CA ASP A 238 14.13 5.43 -2.94
C ASP A 238 14.42 6.82 -2.32
N SER A 239 15.50 6.95 -1.52
CA SER A 239 15.82 8.17 -0.77
C SER A 239 16.31 9.36 -1.63
N VAL A 240 16.83 9.10 -2.82
CA VAL A 240 17.21 10.13 -3.80
C VAL A 240 16.02 10.45 -4.69
N ALA A 241 15.40 9.45 -5.33
CA ALA A 241 14.27 9.67 -6.24
C ALA A 241 13.02 10.29 -5.57
N LYS A 242 12.71 9.92 -4.33
CA LYS A 242 11.54 10.47 -3.59
C LYS A 242 11.92 11.52 -2.54
N GLY A 243 13.21 11.67 -2.26
CA GLY A 243 13.75 12.44 -1.14
C GLY A 243 13.82 11.61 0.15
N VAL A 244 14.80 11.94 1.00
CA VAL A 244 15.16 11.19 2.22
C VAL A 244 13.96 11.02 3.17
N ASP A 245 13.16 12.06 3.35
CA ASP A 245 12.01 12.05 4.25
C ASP A 245 10.84 11.19 3.74
N LYS A 246 10.82 10.90 2.43
CA LYS A 246 9.81 10.05 1.78
C LYS A 246 10.36 8.70 1.35
N ALA A 247 11.58 8.37 1.80
CA ALA A 247 12.21 7.08 1.56
C ALA A 247 11.29 5.95 2.04
N THR A 248 11.24 4.88 1.26
CA THR A 248 10.51 3.68 1.64
C THR A 248 11.24 3.00 2.80
N LYS A 249 10.70 3.12 4.02
CA LYS A 249 11.23 2.42 5.19
C LYS A 249 11.14 0.91 4.99
N VAL A 250 12.29 0.25 5.02
CA VAL A 250 12.39 -1.21 4.86
C VAL A 250 12.47 -1.95 6.20
N ILE A 251 12.84 -1.24 7.26
CA ILE A 251 12.75 -1.68 8.65
C ILE A 251 11.77 -0.78 9.40
N VAL A 252 10.86 -1.40 10.14
CA VAL A 252 10.00 -0.79 11.15
C VAL A 252 10.45 -1.37 12.50
N PRO A 253 11.28 -0.64 13.26
CA PRO A 253 11.78 -1.12 14.55
C PRO A 253 10.64 -1.55 15.48
N GLY A 254 10.77 -2.72 16.09
CA GLY A 254 9.75 -3.31 16.96
C GLY A 254 8.64 -4.07 16.23
N ASN A 255 8.66 -4.14 14.89
CA ASN A 255 7.60 -4.84 14.15
C ASN A 255 8.09 -5.41 12.81
N SER A 256 8.55 -6.66 12.83
CA SER A 256 8.99 -7.37 11.63
C SER A 256 7.86 -7.54 10.61
N SER A 257 6.61 -7.68 11.06
CA SER A 257 5.46 -7.90 10.17
C SER A 257 5.17 -6.71 9.25
N LEU A 258 5.62 -5.50 9.62
CA LEU A 258 5.54 -4.29 8.80
C LEU A 258 6.86 -3.95 8.09
N SER A 259 7.92 -4.71 8.34
CA SER A 259 9.26 -4.46 7.79
C SER A 259 9.43 -5.18 6.46
N PHE A 260 9.69 -4.43 5.38
CA PHE A 260 9.88 -5.00 4.05
C PHE A 260 11.06 -5.96 3.98
N VAL A 261 12.14 -5.76 4.74
CA VAL A 261 13.25 -6.75 4.78
C VAL A 261 12.73 -8.12 5.21
N TRP A 262 11.97 -8.20 6.30
CA TRP A 262 11.41 -9.48 6.75
C TRP A 262 10.40 -10.04 5.75
N GLN A 263 9.51 -9.19 5.23
CA GLN A 263 8.52 -9.62 4.25
C GLN A 263 9.19 -10.21 2.99
N HIS A 264 10.21 -9.55 2.44
CA HIS A 264 10.92 -10.06 1.28
C HIS A 264 11.74 -11.33 1.58
N LEU A 265 12.27 -11.50 2.79
CA LEU A 265 12.98 -12.73 3.17
C LEU A 265 12.02 -13.93 3.34
N ALA A 266 10.82 -13.68 3.88
CA ALA A 266 9.91 -14.75 4.32
C ALA A 266 8.68 -14.98 3.42
N GLU A 267 8.46 -14.13 2.42
CA GLU A 267 7.30 -14.20 1.53
C GLU A 267 7.73 -14.56 0.10
N ASP A 268 7.50 -15.81 -0.30
CA ASP A 268 7.48 -16.20 -1.71
C ASP A 268 6.40 -15.47 -2.49
N ARG A 269 6.77 -15.00 -3.69
CA ARG A 269 5.83 -14.46 -4.67
C ARG A 269 4.92 -15.58 -5.16
N MET A 270 3.67 -15.22 -5.43
CA MET A 270 2.62 -16.09 -5.93
C MET A 270 2.36 -15.82 -7.42
N PRO A 271 2.06 -16.87 -8.20
CA PRO A 271 2.09 -18.29 -7.81
C PRO A 271 3.54 -18.78 -7.52
N PRO A 272 3.74 -19.83 -6.69
CA PRO A 272 5.08 -20.29 -6.33
C PRO A 272 5.91 -20.63 -7.58
N GLY A 273 7.16 -20.17 -7.61
CA GLY A 273 8.06 -20.37 -8.75
C GLY A 273 7.89 -19.38 -9.92
N ILE A 274 6.99 -18.40 -9.82
CA ILE A 274 6.89 -17.31 -10.80
C ILE A 274 8.24 -16.61 -10.97
N SER A 275 8.63 -16.33 -12.21
CA SER A 275 9.90 -15.65 -12.49
C SER A 275 9.94 -14.25 -11.86
N PRO A 276 11.06 -13.84 -11.24
CA PRO A 276 11.19 -12.49 -10.70
C PRO A 276 11.12 -11.38 -11.76
N SER A 277 11.33 -11.71 -13.04
CA SER A 277 11.21 -10.78 -14.16
C SER A 277 9.77 -10.46 -14.55
N GLU A 278 8.80 -11.25 -14.08
CA GLU A 278 7.39 -11.03 -14.41
C GLU A 278 6.89 -9.69 -13.87
N PRO A 279 6.10 -8.94 -14.66
CA PRO A 279 5.63 -7.60 -14.29
C PRO A 279 5.05 -7.55 -12.88
N ARG A 280 5.61 -6.68 -12.04
CA ARG A 280 5.12 -6.46 -10.67
C ARG A 280 3.83 -5.64 -10.64
N ASP A 281 3.54 -4.92 -11.72
CA ASP A 281 2.36 -4.06 -11.88
C ASP A 281 1.45 -4.61 -12.98
N HIS A 282 1.18 -5.92 -12.93
CA HIS A 282 0.28 -6.58 -13.86
C HIS A 282 -1.14 -5.94 -13.80
N PRO A 283 -1.80 -5.69 -14.94
CA PRO A 283 -3.11 -5.02 -14.99
C PRO A 283 -4.17 -5.66 -14.07
N ASN A 284 -4.22 -7.00 -14.02
CA ASN A 284 -5.14 -7.72 -13.13
C ASN A 284 -4.86 -7.50 -11.64
N THR A 285 -3.59 -7.31 -11.25
CA THR A 285 -3.22 -6.96 -9.87
C THR A 285 -3.70 -5.55 -9.52
N THR A 286 -3.64 -4.62 -10.47
CA THR A 286 -4.20 -3.27 -10.35
C THR A 286 -5.73 -3.32 -10.20
N ILE A 287 -6.43 -4.11 -11.01
CA ILE A 287 -7.89 -4.31 -10.91
C ILE A 287 -8.29 -4.94 -9.56
N LEU A 288 -7.58 -5.98 -9.13
CA LEU A 288 -7.80 -6.59 -7.81
C LEU A 288 -7.63 -5.58 -6.67
N SER A 289 -6.58 -4.75 -6.75
CA SER A 289 -6.35 -3.68 -5.78
C SER A 289 -7.50 -2.66 -5.76
N ALA A 290 -8.06 -2.35 -6.92
CA ALA A 290 -9.20 -1.44 -7.06
C ALA A 290 -10.48 -2.04 -6.45
N TRP A 291 -10.78 -3.32 -6.69
CA TRP A 291 -11.91 -4.01 -6.07
C TRP A 291 -11.83 -3.98 -4.54
N ILE A 292 -10.63 -4.22 -3.97
CA ILE A 292 -10.42 -4.12 -2.51
C ILE A 292 -10.69 -2.69 -2.03
N LYS A 293 -10.15 -1.67 -2.71
CA LYS A 293 -10.38 -0.25 -2.39
C LYS A 293 -11.87 0.14 -2.49
N GLN A 294 -12.63 -0.51 -3.37
CA GLN A 294 -14.08 -0.30 -3.53
C GLN A 294 -14.92 -1.03 -2.46
N GLY A 295 -14.27 -1.71 -1.51
CA GLY A 295 -14.92 -2.36 -0.37
C GLY A 295 -15.03 -3.87 -0.49
N ALA A 296 -14.37 -4.50 -1.47
CA ALA A 296 -14.38 -5.95 -1.66
C ALA A 296 -15.81 -6.54 -1.69
N LYS A 297 -16.70 -5.91 -2.44
CA LYS A 297 -18.12 -6.30 -2.52
C LYS A 297 -18.26 -7.66 -3.22
N CYS A 298 -19.28 -8.43 -2.80
CA CYS A 298 -19.53 -9.79 -3.27
C CYS A 298 -20.64 -9.89 -4.35
N ASP A 299 -20.95 -8.79 -5.02
CA ASP A 299 -21.97 -8.67 -6.06
C ASP A 299 -21.52 -9.17 -7.45
#